data_AF-A0A6C1T2I8-F1
#
_entry.id   AF-A0A6C1T2I8-F1
#
_cell.length_a   1.000
_cell.length_b   1.000
_cell.length_c   1.000
_cell.angle_alpha   90.00
_cell.angle_beta   90.00
_cell.angle_gamma   90.00
#
_symmetry.space_group_name_H-M   'P 1'
#
loop_
_entity.id
_entity.type
_entity.pdbx_description
1 polymer ?
#
loop_
_entity_poly.entity_id
_entity_poly.type
_entity_poly.pdbx_seq_one_letter_code
_entity_poly.pdbx_strand_id
1 'polypeptide(L)'
;MINENDILDMTCLSREQIEAIAVHEHLDAVSAAELGEYLMHIHHGPQKVQQMICEDIADALHHDDLTNARALYKALKTFLAEHPEALRGNN
;
A
#
# COMPACT_ATOMS: atom_id res chain seq x y z
N MET A 1 -17.33 -20.13 8.06
CA MET A 1 -17.82 -19.05 7.19
C MET A 1 -16.70 -18.05 7.11
N ILE A 2 -16.23 -17.74 5.90
CA ILE A 2 -15.15 -16.77 5.68
C ILE A 2 -15.79 -15.37 5.69
N ASN A 3 -15.18 -14.44 6.40
CA ASN A 3 -15.58 -13.03 6.46
C ASN A 3 -14.48 -12.13 5.87
N GLU A 4 -14.76 -10.83 5.73
CA GLU A 4 -13.82 -9.85 5.15
C GLU A 4 -12.45 -9.87 5.84
N ASN A 5 -12.40 -9.91 7.17
CA ASN A 5 -11.13 -9.92 7.88
C ASN A 5 -10.33 -11.19 7.58
N ASP A 6 -11.00 -12.33 7.39
CA ASP A 6 -10.31 -13.56 7.02
C ASP A 6 -9.63 -13.42 5.64
N ILE A 7 -10.22 -12.68 4.70
CA ILE A 7 -9.64 -12.44 3.37
C ILE A 7 -8.45 -11.48 3.48
N LEU A 8 -8.60 -10.39 4.22
CA LEU A 8 -7.56 -9.39 4.41
C LEU A 8 -6.32 -9.97 5.13
N ASP A 9 -6.53 -10.93 6.04
CA ASP A 9 -5.47 -11.67 6.74
C ASP A 9 -4.74 -12.72 5.87
N MET A 10 -5.22 -13.00 4.65
CA MET A 10 -4.55 -13.93 3.71
C MET A 10 -3.48 -13.26 2.86
N THR A 11 -3.32 -11.94 2.96
CA THR A 11 -2.29 -11.20 2.21
C THR A 11 -1.02 -11.01 3.04
N CYS A 12 0.11 -10.75 2.38
CA CYS A 12 1.32 -10.34 3.09
C CYS A 12 1.34 -8.85 3.49
N LEU A 13 0.23 -8.13 3.32
CA LEU A 13 0.12 -6.69 3.55
C LEU A 13 -0.59 -6.38 4.87
N SER A 14 -0.15 -5.32 5.55
CA SER A 14 -0.84 -4.79 6.73
C SER A 14 -2.14 -4.07 6.34
N ARG A 15 -3.05 -3.87 7.31
CA ARG A 15 -4.32 -3.16 7.06
C ARG A 15 -4.09 -1.73 6.58
N GLU A 16 -3.09 -1.04 7.11
CA GLU A 16 -2.71 0.30 6.68
C GLU A 16 -2.15 0.33 5.25
N GLN A 17 -1.46 -0.74 4.83
CA GLN A 17 -0.96 -0.86 3.46
C GLN A 17 -2.10 -1.15 2.47
N ILE A 18 -3.03 -2.03 2.84
CA ILE A 18 -4.24 -2.30 2.06
C ILE A 18 -5.09 -1.04 1.94
N GLU A 19 -5.26 -0.28 3.02
CA GLU A 19 -6.00 0.99 3.01
C GLU A 19 -5.33 2.02 2.09
N ALA A 20 -4.00 2.11 2.08
CA ALA A 20 -3.29 2.99 1.15
C ALA A 20 -3.57 2.62 -0.32
N ILE A 21 -3.53 1.33 -0.68
CA ILE A 21 -3.87 0.87 -2.03
C ILE A 21 -5.35 1.16 -2.35
N ALA A 22 -6.25 0.90 -1.39
CA ALA A 22 -7.68 1.11 -1.55
C ALA A 22 -8.02 2.57 -1.88
N VAL A 23 -7.40 3.51 -1.17
CA VAL A 23 -7.60 4.94 -1.39
C VAL A 23 -7.05 5.36 -2.76
N HIS A 24 -5.83 4.95 -3.08
CA HIS A 24 -5.15 5.32 -4.33
C HIS A 24 -5.89 4.83 -5.58
N GLU A 25 -6.29 3.56 -5.58
CA GLU A 25 -6.94 2.91 -6.74
C GLU A 25 -8.47 3.02 -6.71
N HIS A 26 -9.03 3.67 -5.68
CA HIS A 26 -10.47 3.80 -5.44
C HIS A 26 -11.20 2.45 -5.37
N LEU A 27 -10.61 1.51 -4.62
CA LEU A 27 -11.12 0.15 -4.43
C LEU A 27 -11.70 -0.03 -3.02
N ASP A 28 -12.58 -1.02 -2.86
CA ASP A 28 -12.91 -1.53 -1.54
C ASP A 28 -11.74 -2.32 -0.93
N ALA A 29 -11.77 -2.58 0.38
CA ALA A 29 -10.67 -3.22 1.09
C ALA A 29 -10.32 -4.61 0.54
N VAL A 30 -11.32 -5.41 0.14
CA VAL A 30 -11.10 -6.77 -0.38
C VAL A 30 -10.43 -6.71 -1.76
N SER A 31 -10.94 -5.85 -2.64
CA SER A 31 -10.35 -5.65 -3.97
C SER A 31 -8.93 -5.07 -3.89
N ALA A 32 -8.67 -4.16 -2.94
CA ALA A 32 -7.34 -3.61 -2.69
C ALA A 32 -6.36 -4.66 -2.15
N ALA A 33 -6.83 -5.54 -1.26
CA ALA A 33 -6.04 -6.64 -0.75
C ALA A 33 -5.67 -7.64 -1.85
N GLU A 34 -6.62 -7.97 -2.75
CA GLU A 34 -6.36 -8.82 -3.91
C GLU A 34 -5.31 -8.18 -4.85
N LEU A 35 -5.49 -6.90 -5.19
CA LEU A 35 -4.54 -6.18 -6.04
C LEU A 35 -3.15 -6.12 -5.38
N GLY A 36 -3.09 -5.78 -4.10
CA GLY A 36 -1.85 -5.72 -3.34
C GLY A 36 -1.13 -7.05 -3.34
N GLU A 37 -1.81 -8.13 -2.96
CA GLU A 37 -1.26 -9.50 -2.99
C GLU A 37 -0.75 -9.86 -4.38
N TYR A 38 -1.53 -9.59 -5.44
CA TYR A 38 -1.10 -9.81 -6.81
C TYR A 38 0.20 -9.05 -7.15
N LEU A 39 0.29 -7.77 -6.77
CA LEU A 39 1.50 -6.96 -6.99
C LEU A 39 2.71 -7.58 -6.27
N MET A 40 2.53 -8.13 -5.08
CA MET A 40 3.62 -8.77 -4.34
C MET A 40 4.21 -10.01 -5.02
N HIS A 41 3.50 -10.61 -5.99
CA HIS A 41 3.95 -11.79 -6.73
C HIS A 41 4.45 -11.51 -8.16
N ILE A 42 4.45 -10.25 -8.61
CA ILE A 42 4.94 -9.89 -9.95
C ILE A 42 6.25 -9.09 -9.89
N HIS A 43 6.98 -9.13 -11.00
CA HIS A 43 8.20 -8.34 -11.15
C HIS A 43 7.89 -6.85 -11.03
N HIS A 44 8.68 -6.14 -10.22
CA HIS A 44 8.49 -4.72 -9.87
C HIS A 44 7.19 -4.36 -9.14
N GLY A 45 6.38 -5.32 -8.69
CA GLY A 45 5.12 -5.00 -8.04
C GLY A 45 5.28 -4.34 -6.66
N PRO A 46 6.22 -4.75 -5.79
CA PRO A 46 6.49 -4.02 -4.53
C PRO A 46 6.90 -2.55 -4.77
N GLN A 47 7.66 -2.29 -5.83
CA GLN A 47 8.02 -0.93 -6.26
C GLN A 47 6.78 -0.14 -6.69
N LYS A 48 5.81 -0.79 -7.34
CA LYS A 48 4.56 -0.14 -7.73
C LYS A 48 3.74 0.25 -6.50
N VAL A 49 3.62 -0.62 -5.49
CA VAL A 49 2.95 -0.28 -4.21
C VAL A 49 3.67 0.87 -3.51
N GLN A 50 5.01 0.83 -3.47
CA GLN A 50 5.81 1.93 -2.92
C GLN A 50 5.57 3.25 -3.65
N GLN A 51 5.45 3.21 -4.98
CA GLN A 51 5.15 4.38 -5.80
C GLN A 51 3.77 4.97 -5.47
N MET A 52 2.72 4.13 -5.39
CA MET A 52 1.36 4.56 -5.03
C MET A 52 1.36 5.33 -3.71
N ILE A 53 1.98 4.77 -2.66
CA ILE A 53 2.05 5.41 -1.34
C ILE A 53 2.84 6.73 -1.41
N CYS A 54 3.91 6.80 -2.21
CA CYS A 54 4.68 8.03 -2.38
C CYS A 54 3.92 9.12 -3.13
N GLU A 55 3.12 8.76 -4.14
CA GLU A 55 2.23 9.68 -4.86
C GLU A 55 1.18 10.26 -3.92
N ASP A 56 0.53 9.42 -3.09
CA ASP A 56 -0.46 9.88 -2.11
C ASP A 56 0.15 10.78 -1.03
N ILE A 57 1.39 10.52 -0.60
CA ILE A 57 2.10 11.41 0.32
C ILE A 57 2.33 12.78 -0.35
N ALA A 58 2.76 12.80 -1.61
CA ALA A 58 2.97 14.04 -2.34
C ALA A 58 1.66 14.83 -2.47
N ASP A 59 0.56 14.16 -2.80
CA ASP A 59 -0.76 14.76 -2.91
C ASP A 59 -1.28 15.29 -1.57
N ALA A 60 -1.14 14.52 -0.48
CA ALA A 60 -1.51 14.99 0.85
C ALA A 60 -0.71 16.24 1.27
N LEU A 61 0.59 16.28 0.96
CA LEU A 61 1.45 17.45 1.21
C LEU A 61 1.05 18.66 0.35
N HIS A 62 0.69 18.45 -0.92
CA HIS A 62 0.20 19.54 -1.79
C HIS A 62 -1.10 20.18 -1.28
N HIS A 63 -1.93 19.41 -0.56
CA HIS A 63 -3.19 19.88 0.00
C HIS A 63 -3.10 20.34 1.47
N ASP A 64 -1.88 20.46 2.03
CA ASP A 64 -1.63 20.75 3.45
C ASP A 64 -2.28 19.74 4.43
N ASP A 65 -2.62 18.53 3.96
CA ASP A 65 -3.14 17.45 4.80
C ASP A 65 -2.00 16.68 5.48
N LEU A 66 -1.40 17.34 6.46
CA LEU A 66 -0.29 16.79 7.26
C LEU A 66 -0.71 15.57 8.10
N THR A 67 -2.01 15.40 8.37
CA THR A 67 -2.49 14.25 9.15
C THR A 67 -2.43 12.99 8.29
N ASN A 68 -2.99 13.06 7.09
CA ASN A 68 -2.95 11.96 6.13
C ASN A 68 -1.50 11.66 5.69
N ALA A 69 -0.71 12.69 5.37
CA ALA A 69 0.69 12.51 4.96
C ALA A 69 1.51 11.74 6.02
N ARG A 70 1.27 11.97 7.32
CA ARG A 70 1.92 11.23 8.41
C ARG A 70 1.47 9.78 8.51
N ALA A 71 0.18 9.52 8.29
CA ALA A 71 -0.35 8.15 8.29
C ALA A 71 0.24 7.34 7.13
N LEU A 72 0.24 7.91 5.92
CA LEU A 72 0.85 7.30 4.73
C LEU A 72 2.36 7.10 4.89
N TYR A 73 3.08 8.07 5.46
CA TYR A 73 4.51 7.91 5.73
C TYR A 73 4.80 6.76 6.71
N LYS A 74 3.94 6.56 7.73
CA LYS A 74 4.07 5.42 8.64
C LYS A 74 3.83 4.10 7.89
N ALA A 75 2.80 4.04 7.04
CA ALA A 75 2.50 2.87 6.21
C ALA A 75 3.68 2.54 5.28
N LEU A 76 4.21 3.55 4.58
CA LEU A 76 5.40 3.43 3.73
C LEU A 76 6.61 2.91 4.51
N LYS A 77 6.88 3.47 5.70
CA LYS A 77 8.02 3.05 6.51
C LYS A 77 7.91 1.57 6.89
N THR A 78 6.73 1.11 7.30
CA THR A 78 6.50 -0.31 7.63
C THR A 78 6.64 -1.17 6.38
N PHE A 79 6.02 -0.76 5.26
CA PHE A 79 6.10 -1.47 3.98
C PHE A 79 7.55 -1.67 3.52
N LEU A 80 8.39 -0.63 3.58
CA LEU A 80 9.81 -0.73 3.20
C LEU A 80 10.65 -1.59 4.15
N ALA A 81 10.23 -1.72 5.41
CA ALA A 81 10.89 -2.60 6.37
C ALA A 81 10.56 -4.08 6.10
N GLU A 82 9.33 -4.35 5.66
CA GLU A 82 8.84 -5.69 5.31
C GLU A 82 9.26 -6.12 3.89
N HIS A 83 9.36 -5.16 2.97
CA HIS A 83 9.65 -5.35 1.55
C HIS A 83 10.82 -4.48 1.07
N PRO A 84 12.06 -4.75 1.52
CA PRO A 84 13.24 -3.95 1.16
C PRO A 84 13.54 -3.97 -0.35
N GLU A 85 13.06 -4.97 -1.09
CA GLU A 85 13.12 -5.03 -2.55
C GLU A 85 12.42 -3.85 -3.24
N ALA A 86 11.43 -3.23 -2.61
CA ALA A 86 10.74 -2.05 -3.12
C ALA A 86 11.65 -0.81 -3.24
N LEU A 87 12.81 -0.79 -2.56
CA LEU A 87 13.80 0.28 -2.67
C LEU A 87 14.71 0.14 -3.91
N ARG A 88 14.75 -1.02 -4.55
CA ARG A 88 15.59 -1.21 -5.73
C ARG A 88 14.97 -0.43 -6.88
N GLY A 89 15.60 0.71 -7.20
CA GLY A 89 15.17 1.60 -8.27
C GLY A 89 14.90 0.84 -9.56
N ASN A 90 13.84 1.26 -10.24
CA ASN A 90 13.46 0.79 -11.56
C ASN A 90 14.57 1.21 -12.54
N ASN A 91 15.55 0.33 -12.78
CA ASN A 91 16.61 0.55 -13.78
C ASN A 91 16.05 0.50 -15.19
#